data_AF-A0A6V8ETW4-F1
#
_entry.id   AF-A0A6V8ETW4-F1
#
_cell.length_a   1.000
_cell.length_b   1.000
_cell.length_c   1.000
_cell.angle_alpha   90.00
_cell.angle_beta   90.00
_cell.angle_gamma   90.00
#
_symmetry.space_group_name_H-M   'P 1'
#
loop_
_entity.id
_entity.type
_entity.pdbx_description
1 polymer ?
#
loop_
_entity_poly.entity_id
_entity_poly.type
_entity_poly.pdbx_seq_one_letter_code
_entity_poly.pdbx_strand_id
1 'polypeptide(L)'
;QATVQSTLESMETEESLEARLPSFPEWSHAFSNIELEPGVVEILSDAAATSHRGGMMDGRPRPVETDGPLQHHRLAVEMHPRKTGTHATSNIPVDRPLPNTVVRFVLSPPRVDPARRVPMSADVLGNLRTEIIWTTLLGIIPSFLIPVLRGFGSYALDGWANLLFGGLVAGFVTGAIWRPRRPSIPYEDGVQESDGLFANVSQ
;
A
#
# COMPACT_ATOMS: atom_id res chain seq x y z
N GLN A 1 6.29 25.01 26.71
CA GLN A 1 7.73 25.27 26.55
C GLN A 1 8.57 24.37 27.45
N ALA A 2 8.27 24.23 28.74
CA ALA A 2 9.00 23.34 29.66
C ALA A 2 9.06 21.86 29.24
N THR A 3 7.99 21.29 28.68
CA THR A 3 7.95 19.87 28.28
C THR A 3 8.87 19.57 27.09
N VAL A 4 8.93 20.46 26.10
CA VAL A 4 9.80 20.30 24.93
C VAL A 4 11.26 20.39 25.35
N GLN A 5 11.56 21.30 26.28
CA GLN A 5 12.92 21.51 26.80
C GLN A 5 13.38 20.32 27.64
N SER A 6 12.54 19.76 28.51
CA SER A 6 12.86 18.55 29.28
C SER A 6 12.99 17.30 28.41
N THR A 7 12.22 17.20 27.32
CA THR A 7 12.37 16.10 26.35
C THR A 7 13.67 16.26 25.58
N LEU A 8 14.02 17.47 25.13
CA LEU A 8 15.31 17.76 24.48
C LEU A 8 16.51 17.48 25.40
N GLU A 9 16.45 17.89 26.67
CA GLU A 9 17.50 17.62 27.67
C GLU A 9 17.65 16.12 27.96
N SER A 10 16.56 15.34 27.96
CA SER A 10 16.66 13.88 28.09
C SER A 10 17.25 13.19 26.85
N MET A 11 17.27 13.88 25.71
CA MET A 11 17.83 13.40 24.44
C MET A 11 19.29 13.84 24.22
N GLU A 12 19.89 14.61 25.14
CA GLU A 12 21.31 15.03 25.08
C GLU A 12 22.32 13.87 25.29
N THR A 13 21.84 12.63 25.35
CA THR A 13 22.72 11.44 25.31
C THR A 13 23.08 11.12 23.85
N GLU A 14 24.02 11.89 23.27
CA GLU A 14 24.81 11.60 22.04
C GLU A 14 24.13 10.94 20.82
N GLU A 15 22.80 10.95 20.67
CA GLU A 15 22.15 10.49 19.44
C GLU A 15 21.93 11.67 18.50
N SER A 16 22.60 11.66 17.34
CA SER A 16 22.50 12.69 16.30
C SER A 16 21.12 12.68 15.64
N LEU A 17 20.17 13.44 16.20
CA LEU A 17 18.83 13.56 15.62
C LEU A 17 18.87 14.17 14.22
N GLU A 18 18.17 13.54 13.29
CA GLU A 18 17.95 14.05 11.95
C GLU A 18 16.66 14.87 11.89
N ALA A 19 16.75 16.12 11.41
CA ALA A 19 15.60 16.95 11.11
C ALA A 19 15.18 16.77 9.65
N ARG A 20 13.97 16.27 9.42
CA ARG A 20 13.43 16.03 8.06
C ARG A 20 11.91 16.18 8.03
N LEU A 21 11.32 16.16 6.84
CA LEU A 21 9.87 16.05 6.70
C LEU A 21 9.40 14.64 7.15
N PRO A 22 8.18 14.52 7.71
CA PRO A 22 7.61 13.21 8.04
C PRO A 22 7.44 12.35 6.79
N SER A 23 7.53 11.04 6.94
CA SER A 23 6.98 10.11 5.95
C SER A 23 5.46 9.97 6.14
N PHE A 24 4.75 9.44 5.15
CA PHE A 24 3.31 9.20 5.25
C PHE A 24 2.94 8.25 6.40
N PRO A 25 3.65 7.14 6.64
CA PRO A 25 3.39 6.30 7.82
C PRO A 25 3.56 7.06 9.13
N GLU A 26 4.59 7.90 9.27
CA GLU A 26 4.81 8.71 10.47
C GLU A 26 3.72 9.75 10.67
N TRP A 27 3.36 10.46 9.59
CA TRP A 27 2.26 11.42 9.59
C TRP A 27 0.94 10.75 9.95
N SER A 28 0.64 9.60 9.35
CA SER A 28 -0.58 8.84 9.61
C SER A 28 -0.64 8.31 11.04
N HIS A 29 0.49 7.91 11.62
CA HIS A 29 0.57 7.48 13.01
C HIS A 29 0.33 8.65 13.97
N ALA A 30 0.86 9.83 13.64
CA ALA A 30 0.70 11.04 14.44
C ALA A 30 -0.63 11.77 14.20
N PHE A 31 -1.45 11.36 13.24
CA PHE A 31 -2.63 12.10 12.77
C PHE A 31 -3.62 12.49 13.89
N SER A 32 -3.81 11.62 14.88
CA SER A 32 -4.70 11.91 16.02
C SER A 32 -4.14 12.95 17.00
N ASN A 33 -2.84 13.23 16.93
CA ASN A 33 -2.11 14.07 17.88
C ASN A 33 -1.62 15.38 17.24
N ILE A 34 -1.84 15.57 15.94
CA ILE A 34 -1.47 16.79 15.22
C ILE A 34 -2.72 17.60 14.88
N GLU A 35 -2.62 18.91 15.04
CA GLU A 35 -3.65 19.85 14.61
C GLU A 35 -3.26 20.41 13.23
N LEU A 36 -4.22 20.41 12.32
CA LEU A 36 -4.07 20.90 10.95
C LEU A 36 -5.27 21.76 10.57
N GLU A 37 -4.98 22.91 9.98
CA GLU A 37 -6.03 23.81 9.50
C GLU A 37 -6.76 23.20 8.29
N PRO A 38 -8.09 23.37 8.18
CA PRO A 38 -8.84 22.95 7.00
C PRO A 38 -8.31 23.61 5.72
N GLY A 39 -8.17 22.84 4.65
CA GLY A 39 -7.79 23.35 3.32
C GLY A 39 -6.29 23.56 3.12
N VAL A 40 -5.47 23.17 4.09
CA VAL A 40 -4.01 23.13 3.98
C VAL A 40 -3.55 21.84 3.31
N VAL A 41 -2.45 21.95 2.56
CA VAL A 41 -1.72 20.84 1.96
C VAL A 41 -0.38 20.68 2.66
N GLU A 42 -0.14 19.56 3.32
CA GLU A 42 1.13 19.27 4.00
C GLU A 42 2.04 18.44 3.11
N ILE A 43 3.22 18.94 2.78
CA ILE A 43 4.22 18.21 1.98
C ILE A 43 4.93 17.18 2.86
N LEU A 44 5.04 15.95 2.36
CA LEU A 44 5.78 14.88 3.01
C LEU A 44 7.15 14.65 2.36
N SER A 45 7.99 13.87 3.03
CA SER A 45 9.30 13.46 2.52
C SER A 45 9.22 12.42 1.40
N ASP A 46 8.13 11.65 1.34
CA ASP A 46 7.98 10.57 0.35
C ASP A 46 7.97 11.08 -1.09
N ALA A 47 8.61 10.30 -1.95
CA ALA A 47 8.45 10.43 -3.39
C ALA A 47 7.00 10.22 -3.83
N ALA A 48 6.61 10.87 -4.92
CA ALA A 48 5.33 10.62 -5.56
C ALA A 48 5.16 9.13 -5.89
N ALA A 49 4.01 8.57 -5.54
CA ALA A 49 3.70 7.16 -5.79
C ALA A 49 2.24 6.97 -6.18
N THR A 50 1.98 5.93 -6.96
CA THR A 50 0.62 5.51 -7.35
C THR A 50 0.13 4.31 -6.54
N SER A 51 1.01 3.67 -5.78
CA SER A 51 0.67 2.52 -4.94
C SER A 51 1.67 2.33 -3.79
N HIS A 52 1.29 1.49 -2.82
CA HIS A 52 2.15 1.10 -1.69
C HIS A 52 3.30 0.17 -2.08
N ARG A 53 3.30 -0.41 -3.30
CA ARG A 53 4.42 -1.25 -3.77
C ARG A 53 5.69 -0.43 -3.85
N GLY A 54 6.79 -0.97 -3.36
CA GLY A 54 8.04 -0.24 -3.24
C GLY A 54 8.13 0.78 -2.10
N GLY A 55 7.07 0.91 -1.30
CA GLY A 55 7.12 1.70 -0.07
C GLY A 55 8.07 1.08 0.95
N MET A 56 8.68 1.93 1.77
CA MET A 56 9.50 1.51 2.91
C MET A 56 8.60 0.87 3.98
N MET A 57 9.08 -0.22 4.59
CA MET A 57 8.33 -0.97 5.61
C MET A 57 8.65 -0.54 7.05
N ASP A 58 9.68 0.28 7.25
CA ASP A 58 10.19 0.74 8.55
C ASP A 58 9.84 2.21 8.85
N GLY A 59 8.95 2.80 8.05
CA GLY A 59 8.56 4.20 8.17
C GLY A 59 9.57 5.20 7.61
N ARG A 60 10.66 4.76 6.96
CA ARG A 60 11.52 5.68 6.18
C ARG A 60 10.72 6.36 5.07
N PRO A 61 11.12 7.58 4.67
CA PRO A 61 10.59 8.19 3.46
C PRO A 61 10.81 7.30 2.24
N ARG A 62 9.79 7.19 1.39
CA ARG A 62 9.97 6.57 0.08
C ARG A 62 10.96 7.39 -0.77
N PRO A 63 12.04 6.79 -1.30
CA PRO A 63 13.02 7.51 -2.09
C PRO A 63 12.47 7.84 -3.48
N VAL A 64 13.05 8.87 -4.11
CA VAL A 64 12.73 9.25 -5.48
C VAL A 64 13.46 8.32 -6.43
N GLU A 65 12.72 7.42 -7.06
CA GLU A 65 13.27 6.43 -8.02
C GLU A 65 12.70 6.61 -9.42
N THR A 66 11.78 7.56 -9.60
CA THR A 66 11.14 7.81 -10.89
C THR A 66 11.94 8.87 -11.65
N ASP A 67 12.55 8.46 -12.75
CA ASP A 67 13.04 9.37 -13.77
C ASP A 67 11.86 9.77 -14.66
N GLY A 68 11.46 11.04 -14.62
CA GLY A 68 10.31 11.51 -15.41
C GLY A 68 9.58 12.70 -14.80
N PRO A 69 8.35 13.00 -15.26
CA PRO A 69 7.60 14.19 -14.83
C PRO A 69 7.37 14.27 -13.31
N LEU A 70 7.33 13.12 -12.64
CA LEU A 70 7.11 13.02 -11.19
C LEU A 70 8.39 13.09 -10.34
N GLN A 71 9.58 13.23 -10.94
CA GLN A 71 10.85 13.27 -10.20
C GLN A 71 10.93 14.44 -9.19
N HIS A 72 10.27 15.55 -9.52
CA HIS A 72 10.16 16.74 -8.65
C HIS A 72 8.81 16.80 -7.93
N HIS A 73 8.08 15.69 -7.86
CA HIS A 73 6.84 15.61 -7.11
C HIS A 73 7.08 14.89 -5.79
N ARG A 74 6.39 15.37 -4.76
CA ARG A 74 6.34 14.74 -3.44
C ARG A 74 4.92 14.30 -3.14
N LEU A 75 4.81 13.30 -2.29
CA LEU A 75 3.53 12.98 -1.67
C LEU A 75 3.15 14.12 -0.73
N ALA A 76 1.88 14.49 -0.74
CA ALA A 76 1.32 15.45 0.18
C ALA A 76 -0.01 14.96 0.72
N VAL A 77 -0.40 15.52 1.86
CA VAL A 77 -1.70 15.28 2.47
C VAL A 77 -2.53 16.55 2.42
N GLU A 78 -3.65 16.48 1.73
CA GLU A 78 -4.59 17.58 1.56
C GLU A 78 -5.72 17.45 2.58
N MET A 79 -5.84 18.46 3.43
CA MET A 79 -6.92 18.54 4.42
C MET A 79 -8.20 19.02 3.76
N HIS A 80 -9.31 18.33 4.01
CA HIS A 80 -10.59 18.72 3.43
C HIS A 80 -10.98 20.14 3.90
N PRO A 81 -11.34 21.07 2.99
CA PRO A 81 -11.49 22.49 3.31
C PRO A 81 -12.64 22.82 4.29
N ARG A 82 -13.59 21.90 4.46
CA ARG A 82 -14.77 22.09 5.32
C ARG A 82 -14.96 21.03 6.41
N LYS A 83 -14.21 19.92 6.35
CA LYS A 83 -14.49 18.74 7.16
C LYS A 83 -13.23 18.37 7.92
N THR A 84 -13.21 18.72 9.20
CA THR A 84 -12.11 18.42 10.11
C THR A 84 -11.89 16.91 10.19
N GLY A 85 -10.62 16.49 10.30
CA GLY A 85 -10.25 15.09 10.42
C GLY A 85 -10.39 14.26 9.14
N THR A 86 -10.74 14.87 8.00
CA THR A 86 -10.77 14.20 6.69
C THR A 86 -9.63 14.72 5.83
N HIS A 87 -8.88 13.81 5.23
CA HIS A 87 -7.74 14.12 4.37
C HIS A 87 -7.71 13.22 3.14
N ALA A 88 -6.97 13.63 2.12
CA ALA A 88 -6.66 12.84 0.94
C ALA A 88 -5.16 12.93 0.65
N THR A 89 -4.59 11.91 0.02
CA THR A 89 -3.21 11.96 -0.46
C THR A 89 -3.17 12.45 -1.91
N SER A 90 -2.20 13.29 -2.22
CA SER A 90 -1.96 13.79 -3.57
C SER A 90 -0.46 13.85 -3.89
N ASN A 91 -0.13 13.96 -5.17
CA ASN A 91 1.25 14.19 -5.60
C ASN A 91 1.36 15.65 -6.05
N ILE A 92 2.22 16.43 -5.40
CA ILE A 92 2.38 17.86 -5.69
C ILE A 92 3.79 18.15 -6.21
N PRO A 93 3.93 19.07 -7.17
CA PRO A 93 5.24 19.57 -7.61
C PRO A 93 5.87 20.43 -6.51
N VAL A 94 7.17 20.25 -6.26
CA VAL A 94 7.93 21.06 -5.28
C VAL A 94 8.90 22.06 -5.93
N ASP A 95 8.92 22.13 -7.26
CA ASP A 95 9.72 23.06 -8.05
C ASP A 95 9.07 24.45 -8.17
N ARG A 96 7.84 24.62 -7.70
CA ARG A 96 7.08 25.86 -7.74
C ARG A 96 6.28 26.10 -6.45
N PRO A 97 6.04 27.36 -6.06
CA PRO A 97 5.19 27.66 -4.92
C PRO A 97 3.74 27.28 -5.22
N LEU A 98 3.08 26.67 -4.23
CA LEU A 98 1.66 26.32 -4.27
C LEU A 98 0.94 27.03 -3.12
N PRO A 99 -0.31 27.47 -3.32
CA PRO A 99 -1.09 28.10 -2.25
C PRO A 99 -1.39 27.11 -1.13
N ASN A 100 -1.53 27.61 0.10
CA ASN A 100 -1.92 26.85 1.30
C ASN A 100 -1.08 25.60 1.56
N THR A 101 0.19 25.62 1.14
CA THR A 101 1.10 24.51 1.32
C THR A 101 1.98 24.74 2.55
N VAL A 102 2.09 23.74 3.41
CA VAL A 102 2.89 23.80 4.64
C VAL A 102 3.85 22.62 4.72
N VAL A 103 4.85 22.76 5.56
CA VAL A 103 5.80 21.69 5.89
C VAL A 103 5.86 21.52 7.39
N ARG A 104 6.04 20.28 7.84
CA ARG A 104 6.30 19.93 9.22
C ARG A 104 7.65 19.24 9.30
N PHE A 105 8.40 19.53 10.36
CA PHE A 105 9.63 18.81 10.65
C PHE A 105 9.38 17.77 11.73
N VAL A 106 10.02 16.63 11.56
CA VAL A 106 10.16 15.57 12.55
C VAL A 106 11.63 15.46 12.90
N LEU A 107 11.89 15.27 14.18
CA LEU A 107 13.20 14.88 14.70
C LEU A 107 13.15 13.37 14.93
N SER A 108 14.02 12.63 14.24
CA SER A 108 14.12 11.18 14.42
C SER A 108 15.58 10.76 14.60
N PRO A 109 15.86 9.71 15.40
CA PRO A 109 17.17 9.07 15.40
C PRO A 109 17.58 8.63 13.98
N PRO A 110 18.88 8.63 13.66
CA PRO A 110 19.36 8.18 12.38
C PRO A 110 19.15 6.67 12.27
N ARG A 111 18.58 6.21 11.16
CA ARG A 111 18.30 4.79 10.96
C ARG A 111 19.48 4.11 10.29
N VAL A 112 20.12 3.19 10.99
CA VAL A 112 21.35 2.50 10.54
C VAL A 112 21.07 1.15 9.87
N ASP A 113 19.93 0.53 10.14
CA ASP A 113 19.59 -0.78 9.60
C ASP A 113 19.41 -0.75 8.07
N PRO A 114 19.58 -1.89 7.38
CA PRO A 114 19.28 -1.97 5.95
C PRO A 114 17.79 -1.71 5.69
N ALA A 115 17.50 -0.86 4.70
CA ALA A 115 16.13 -0.52 4.35
C ALA A 115 15.40 -1.73 3.76
N ARG A 116 14.17 -1.98 4.23
CA ARG A 116 13.28 -3.02 3.72
C ARG A 116 12.07 -2.41 3.04
N ARG A 117 11.70 -2.99 1.90
CA ARG A 117 10.66 -2.45 1.03
C ARG A 117 9.61 -3.49 0.68
N VAL A 118 8.40 -3.01 0.44
CA VAL A 118 7.35 -3.82 -0.17
C VAL A 118 7.80 -4.22 -1.58
N PRO A 119 7.69 -5.50 -1.97
CA PRO A 119 8.01 -5.96 -3.32
C PRO A 119 7.38 -5.08 -4.42
N MET A 120 8.15 -4.77 -5.46
CA MET A 120 7.71 -3.93 -6.58
C MET A 120 6.67 -4.62 -7.45
N SER A 121 6.84 -5.92 -7.67
CA SER A 121 5.92 -6.74 -8.45
C SER A 121 4.88 -7.41 -7.57
N ALA A 122 3.70 -7.65 -8.14
CA ALA A 122 2.72 -8.52 -7.51
C ALA A 122 3.07 -9.98 -7.84
N ASP A 123 2.76 -10.89 -6.91
CA ASP A 123 2.76 -12.33 -7.21
C ASP A 123 1.57 -12.67 -8.13
N VAL A 124 1.76 -12.46 -9.43
CA VAL A 124 0.72 -12.69 -10.46
C VAL A 124 0.32 -14.17 -10.47
N LEU A 125 1.29 -15.07 -10.34
CA LEU A 125 1.06 -16.50 -10.43
C LEU A 125 0.32 -17.03 -9.19
N GLY A 126 0.71 -16.60 -7.99
CA GLY A 126 -0.02 -16.91 -6.76
C GLY A 126 -1.45 -16.37 -6.80
N ASN A 127 -1.63 -15.14 -7.27
CA ASN A 127 -2.97 -14.56 -7.44
C ASN A 127 -3.85 -15.37 -8.41
N LEU A 128 -3.30 -15.78 -9.55
CA LEU A 128 -4.00 -16.60 -10.53
C LEU A 128 -4.35 -17.98 -9.97
N ARG A 129 -3.42 -18.63 -9.27
CA ARG A 129 -3.66 -19.93 -8.62
C ARG A 129 -4.82 -19.85 -7.62
N THR A 130 -4.82 -18.81 -6.78
CA THR A 130 -5.92 -18.59 -5.82
C THR A 130 -7.24 -18.38 -6.54
N GLU A 131 -7.25 -17.63 -7.63
CA GLU A 131 -8.45 -17.37 -8.43
C GLU A 131 -9.00 -18.64 -9.10
N ILE A 132 -8.14 -19.49 -9.65
CA ILE A 132 -8.52 -20.79 -10.23
C ILE A 132 -9.12 -21.69 -9.15
N ILE A 133 -8.49 -21.78 -7.97
CA ILE A 133 -8.98 -22.61 -6.86
C ILE A 133 -10.39 -22.19 -6.45
N TRP A 134 -10.62 -20.90 -6.18
CA TRP A 134 -11.91 -20.44 -5.69
C TRP A 134 -13.00 -20.42 -6.77
N THR A 135 -12.66 -20.11 -8.02
CA THR A 135 -13.60 -20.21 -9.15
C THR A 135 -14.04 -21.66 -9.35
N THR A 136 -13.13 -22.62 -9.16
CA THR A 136 -13.46 -24.05 -9.24
C THR A 136 -14.34 -24.49 -8.07
N LEU A 137 -13.95 -24.16 -6.83
CA LEU A 137 -14.66 -24.60 -5.62
C LEU A 137 -16.05 -23.97 -5.46
N LEU A 138 -16.20 -22.68 -5.77
CA LEU A 138 -17.45 -21.93 -5.56
C LEU A 138 -18.31 -21.84 -6.81
N GLY A 139 -17.72 -22.04 -7.99
CA GLY A 139 -18.39 -21.88 -9.27
C GLY A 139 -18.61 -23.21 -9.98
N ILE A 140 -17.50 -23.80 -10.45
CA ILE A 140 -17.55 -25.00 -11.30
C ILE A 140 -18.15 -26.19 -10.53
N ILE A 141 -17.63 -26.52 -9.34
CA ILE A 141 -18.10 -27.69 -8.59
C ILE A 141 -19.60 -27.60 -8.28
N PRO A 142 -20.13 -26.50 -7.71
CA PRO A 142 -21.57 -26.37 -7.48
C PRO A 142 -22.40 -26.45 -8.76
N SER A 143 -21.90 -25.89 -9.87
CA SER A 143 -22.60 -25.93 -11.16
C SER A 143 -22.83 -27.36 -11.66
N PHE A 144 -21.85 -28.27 -11.47
CA PHE A 144 -22.02 -29.68 -11.84
C PHE A 144 -22.72 -30.51 -10.75
N LEU A 145 -22.50 -30.19 -9.47
CA LEU A 145 -23.06 -30.94 -8.35
C LEU A 145 -24.59 -30.81 -8.27
N ILE A 146 -25.11 -29.61 -8.53
CA ILE A 146 -26.55 -29.33 -8.42
C ILE A 146 -27.39 -30.20 -9.38
N PRO A 147 -27.10 -30.26 -10.70
CA PRO A 147 -27.82 -31.15 -11.62
C PRO A 147 -27.72 -32.63 -11.25
N VAL A 148 -26.53 -33.09 -10.86
CA VAL A 148 -26.30 -34.50 -10.51
C VAL A 148 -27.13 -34.90 -9.28
N LEU A 149 -27.13 -34.09 -8.22
CA LEU A 149 -27.95 -34.33 -7.04
C LEU A 149 -29.45 -34.23 -7.31
N ARG A 150 -29.87 -33.51 -8.35
CA ARG A 150 -31.27 -33.39 -8.78
C ARG A 150 -31.70 -34.48 -9.78
N GLY A 151 -30.84 -35.44 -10.08
CA GLY A 151 -31.16 -36.56 -10.99
C GLY A 151 -30.99 -36.24 -12.47
N PHE A 152 -30.42 -35.08 -12.82
CA PHE A 152 -30.09 -34.68 -14.20
C PHE A 152 -28.65 -35.08 -14.59
N GLY A 153 -28.27 -36.32 -14.30
CA GLY A 153 -26.91 -36.81 -14.54
C GLY A 153 -26.51 -36.82 -16.02
N SER A 154 -27.43 -37.13 -16.93
CA SER A 154 -27.18 -37.06 -18.38
C SER A 154 -26.89 -35.64 -18.86
N TYR A 155 -27.56 -34.64 -18.29
CA TYR A 155 -27.29 -33.22 -18.60
C TYR A 155 -25.89 -32.78 -18.16
N ALA A 156 -25.31 -33.40 -17.12
CA ALA A 156 -23.93 -33.12 -16.74
C ALA A 156 -22.91 -33.56 -17.81
N LEU A 157 -23.26 -34.58 -18.61
CA LEU A 157 -22.43 -35.08 -19.70
C LEU A 157 -22.72 -34.38 -21.02
N ASP A 158 -24.00 -34.22 -21.37
CA ASP A 158 -24.40 -33.64 -22.66
C ASP A 158 -24.34 -32.10 -22.66
N GLY A 159 -24.59 -31.48 -21.50
CA GLY A 159 -24.64 -30.03 -21.29
C GLY A 159 -23.42 -29.46 -20.56
N TRP A 160 -22.30 -30.20 -20.50
CA TRP A 160 -21.13 -29.84 -19.69
C TRP A 160 -20.60 -28.43 -19.97
N ALA A 161 -20.65 -27.97 -21.22
CA ALA A 161 -20.16 -26.65 -21.61
C ALA A 161 -20.97 -25.51 -20.95
N ASN A 162 -22.30 -25.65 -20.88
CA ASN A 162 -23.17 -24.67 -20.21
C ASN A 162 -22.93 -24.64 -18.70
N LEU A 163 -22.73 -25.83 -18.10
CA LEU A 163 -22.42 -25.94 -16.68
C LEU A 163 -21.05 -25.36 -16.35
N LEU A 164 -20.05 -25.60 -17.19
CA LEU A 164 -18.72 -25.01 -17.02
C LEU A 164 -18.79 -23.49 -17.11
N PHE A 165 -19.43 -22.95 -18.16
CA PHE A 165 -19.55 -21.51 -18.34
C PHE A 165 -20.36 -20.84 -17.23
N GLY A 166 -21.50 -21.42 -16.86
CA GLY A 166 -22.29 -20.97 -15.71
C GLY A 166 -21.50 -21.02 -14.40
N GLY A 167 -20.69 -22.06 -14.22
CA GLY A 167 -19.79 -22.20 -13.07
C GLY A 167 -18.67 -21.15 -13.05
N LEU A 168 -18.04 -20.84 -14.18
CA LEU A 168 -17.03 -19.79 -14.27
C LEU A 168 -17.61 -18.42 -13.92
N VAL A 169 -18.78 -18.08 -14.48
CA VAL A 169 -19.46 -16.80 -14.20
C VAL A 169 -19.89 -16.73 -12.74
N ALA A 170 -20.52 -17.79 -12.22
CA ALA A 170 -20.94 -17.85 -10.82
C ALA A 170 -19.74 -17.78 -9.85
N GLY A 171 -18.65 -18.48 -10.16
CA GLY A 171 -17.41 -18.46 -9.39
C GLY A 171 -16.75 -17.09 -9.37
N PHE A 172 -16.71 -16.40 -10.50
CA PHE A 172 -16.18 -15.03 -10.60
C PHE A 172 -17.03 -14.03 -9.79
N VAL A 173 -18.36 -14.05 -9.96
CA VAL A 173 -19.27 -13.14 -9.24
C VAL A 173 -19.23 -13.39 -7.73
N THR A 174 -19.27 -14.66 -7.32
CA THR A 174 -19.17 -15.04 -5.90
C THR A 174 -17.80 -14.66 -5.33
N GLY A 175 -16.74 -14.86 -6.12
CA GLY A 175 -15.39 -14.44 -5.81
C GLY A 175 -15.28 -12.93 -5.64
N ALA A 176 -15.97 -12.11 -6.45
CA ALA A 176 -15.97 -10.66 -6.29
C ALA A 176 -16.65 -10.21 -4.98
N ILE A 177 -17.67 -10.93 -4.52
CA ILE A 177 -18.41 -10.60 -3.29
C ILE A 177 -17.68 -11.08 -2.02
N TRP A 178 -17.14 -12.30 -2.02
CA TRP A 178 -16.62 -12.96 -0.81
C TRP A 178 -15.10 -13.24 -0.83
N ARG A 179 -14.33 -12.68 -1.78
CA ARG A 179 -12.90 -12.99 -1.94
C ARG A 179 -12.13 -13.06 -0.61
N PRO A 180 -11.39 -14.16 -0.33
CA PRO A 180 -10.48 -14.19 0.80
C PRO A 180 -9.49 -13.03 0.73
N ARG A 181 -9.25 -12.42 1.89
CA ARG A 181 -8.26 -11.33 2.01
C ARG A 181 -6.89 -11.85 1.59
N ARG A 182 -6.19 -11.05 0.78
CA ARG A 182 -4.82 -11.36 0.39
C ARG A 182 -3.92 -11.33 1.64
N PRO A 183 -2.91 -12.20 1.73
CA PRO A 183 -1.97 -12.18 2.82
C PRO A 183 -1.26 -10.82 2.87
N SER A 184 -1.09 -10.28 4.08
CA SER A 184 -0.18 -9.16 4.33
C SER A 184 1.26 -9.66 4.26
N ILE A 185 2.15 -8.83 3.72
CA ILE A 185 3.58 -9.13 3.66
C ILE A 185 4.18 -8.73 5.02
N PRO A 186 4.75 -9.67 5.78
CA PRO A 186 5.39 -9.34 7.04
C PRO A 186 6.76 -8.67 6.79
N TYR A 187 7.30 -8.00 7.80
CA TYR A 187 8.52 -7.19 7.67
C TYR A 187 9.74 -8.01 7.23
N GLU A 188 9.84 -9.24 7.74
CA GLU A 188 10.88 -10.20 7.42
C GLU A 188 10.93 -10.61 5.94
N ASP A 189 9.79 -10.56 5.24
CA ASP A 189 9.66 -10.90 3.81
C ASP A 189 9.88 -9.68 2.88
N GLY A 190 10.15 -8.51 3.46
CA GLY A 190 10.46 -7.29 2.71
C GLY A 190 11.77 -7.41 1.94
N VAL A 191 11.81 -6.88 0.72
CA VAL A 191 13.01 -6.88 -0.14
C VAL A 191 14.02 -5.88 0.41
N GLN A 192 15.26 -6.34 0.63
CA GLN A 192 16.37 -5.47 0.96
C GLN A 192 17.05 -4.95 -0.31
N GLU A 193 17.64 -3.75 -0.24
CA GLU A 193 18.31 -3.12 -1.37
C GLU A 193 19.49 -3.96 -1.91
N SER A 194 20.14 -4.76 -1.05
CA SER A 194 21.15 -5.76 -1.43
C SER A 194 20.61 -6.88 -2.31
N ASP A 195 19.33 -7.24 -2.15
CA ASP A 195 18.70 -8.35 -2.85
C ASP A 195 18.24 -7.93 -4.26
N GLY A 196 17.94 -6.64 -4.44
CA GLY A 196 17.59 -6.05 -5.74
C GLY A 196 18.71 -6.12 -6.77
N LEU A 197 19.98 -6.15 -6.33
CA LEU A 197 21.12 -6.33 -7.24
C LEU A 197 21.11 -7.73 -7.87
N PHE A 198 20.72 -8.77 -7.12
CA PHE A 198 20.63 -10.15 -7.63
C PHE A 198 19.37 -10.38 -8.50
N ALA A 199 18.29 -9.64 -8.26
CA ALA A 199 17.07 -9.73 -9.04
C ALA A 199 17.20 -9.11 -10.46
N ASN A 200 18.08 -8.12 -10.64
CA ASN A 200 18.34 -7.52 -11.96
C ASN A 200 19.32 -8.32 -12.85
N VAL A 201 20.02 -9.32 -12.31
CA VAL A 201 20.91 -10.19 -13.10
C VAL A 201 20.17 -11.42 -13.66
N SER A 202 18.91 -11.62 -13.30
CA SER A 202 18.14 -12.82 -13.65
C SER A 202 16.93 -12.57 -14.57
N GLN A 203 16.85 -11.40 -15.22
CA GLN A 203 15.94 -11.17 -16.35
C GLN A 203 16.62 -11.43 -17.70
#